data_AF-A0A174UXW0-F1
#
_entry.id   AF-A0A174UXW0-F1
#
_cell.length_a   1.000
_cell.length_b   1.000
_cell.length_c   1.000
_cell.angle_alpha   90.00
_cell.angle_beta   90.00
_cell.angle_gamma   90.00
#
_symmetry.space_group_name_H-M   'P 1'
#
loop_
_entity.id
_entity.type
_entity.pdbx_description
1 polymer ?
#
loop_
_entity_poly.entity_id
_entity_poly.type
_entity_poly.pdbx_seq_one_letter_code
_entity_poly.pdbx_strand_id
1 'polypeptide(L)'
;MGWVLFLIFLCIISFMAGWTTLGWIFVAFFVVAGIALIWASNENQKKQEGLKQLNEKVAIKRKAEKEAKIPVYNASRNDLISKYGEPDKTFIFEELNLQKEIIIFGKVNRIWLLGKDLPMSDILSCTFNDNQRIVKGNVSYETKTSTGNMAKRAIIGGVLTGGVGAVVGGATARKETTIKQENDKIIHDYTVIININSLSEPIVKIPLGTDGAKVNEIVGLMNVIISRKK
;
A
#
# COMPACT_ATOMS: atom_id res chain seq x y z
N MET A 1 0.87 4.30 -37.34
CA MET A 1 0.91 4.61 -38.80
C MET A 1 0.11 5.84 -39.21
N GLY A 2 -1.06 6.14 -38.61
CA GLY A 2 -1.90 7.29 -39.03
C GLY A 2 -1.28 8.69 -38.89
N TRP A 3 -0.39 8.92 -37.92
CA TRP A 3 0.25 10.24 -37.73
C TRP A 3 1.22 10.63 -38.84
N VAL A 4 1.85 9.64 -39.50
CA VAL A 4 2.79 9.89 -40.61
C VAL A 4 2.03 10.36 -41.85
N LEU A 5 0.87 9.75 -42.13
CA LEU A 5 -0.01 10.14 -43.23
C LEU A 5 -0.61 11.55 -43.04
N PHE A 6 -0.94 11.92 -41.79
CA PHE A 6 -1.45 13.25 -41.48
C PHE A 6 -0.39 14.36 -41.67
N LEU A 7 0.87 14.08 -41.31
CA LEU A 7 2.00 15.00 -41.54
C LEU A 7 2.30 15.19 -43.03
N ILE A 8 2.27 14.11 -43.82
CA ILE A 8 2.46 14.18 -45.27
C ILE A 8 1.36 15.03 -45.92
N PHE A 9 0.10 14.87 -45.48
CA PHE A 9 -1.03 15.65 -45.99
C PHE A 9 -0.92 17.15 -45.66
N LEU A 10 -0.48 17.50 -44.45
CA LEU A 10 -0.22 18.89 -44.05
C LEU A 10 0.91 19.52 -44.86
N CYS A 11 1.98 18.77 -45.16
CA CYS A 11 3.07 19.24 -46.02
C CYS A 11 2.60 19.54 -47.46
N ILE A 12 1.70 18.72 -48.01
CA ILE A 12 1.14 18.92 -49.36
C ILE A 12 0.25 20.17 -49.43
N ILE A 13 -0.60 20.40 -48.41
CA ILE A 13 -1.44 21.61 -48.32
C ILE A 13 -0.58 22.87 -48.17
N SER A 14 0.51 22.79 -47.42
CA SER A 14 1.48 23.89 -47.24
C SER A 14 2.15 24.29 -48.56
N PHE A 15 2.35 23.32 -49.47
CA PHE A 15 2.94 23.54 -50.79
C PHE A 15 1.99 24.25 -51.76
N MET A 16 0.67 24.00 -51.64
CA MET A 16 -0.36 24.63 -52.48
C MET A 16 -0.65 26.10 -52.12
N ALA A 17 -0.34 26.54 -50.89
CA ALA A 17 -0.75 27.86 -50.38
C ALA A 17 0.26 29.01 -50.62
N GLY A 18 1.36 28.78 -51.33
CA GLY A 18 2.41 29.79 -51.54
C GLY A 18 3.34 29.93 -50.33
N TRP A 19 4.61 29.58 -50.52
CA TRP A 19 5.63 29.55 -49.48
C TRP A 19 5.87 30.93 -48.85
N THR A 20 5.30 31.18 -47.68
CA THR A 20 5.73 32.26 -46.78
C THR A 20 6.70 31.71 -45.74
N THR A 21 7.53 32.59 -45.15
CA THR A 21 8.47 32.28 -44.06
C THR A 21 7.83 31.51 -42.90
N LEU A 22 6.52 31.69 -42.68
CA LEU A 22 5.73 30.99 -41.68
C LEU A 22 5.68 29.45 -41.89
N GLY A 23 5.63 28.99 -43.15
CA GLY A 23 5.56 27.56 -43.47
C GLY A 23 6.82 26.78 -43.08
N TRP A 24 8.00 27.39 -43.29
CA TRP A 24 9.29 26.80 -42.89
C TRP A 24 9.43 26.69 -41.37
N ILE A 25 8.86 27.63 -40.60
CA ILE A 25 8.85 27.59 -39.13
C ILE A 25 8.00 26.42 -38.63
N PHE A 26 6.83 26.16 -39.22
CA PHE A 26 6.00 25.01 -38.85
C PHE A 26 6.70 23.68 -39.14
N VAL A 27 7.32 23.54 -40.31
CA VAL A 27 8.07 22.33 -40.67
C VAL A 27 9.21 22.09 -39.66
N ALA A 28 9.99 23.12 -39.33
CA ALA A 28 11.06 23.01 -38.34
C ALA A 28 10.53 22.61 -36.94
N PHE A 29 9.41 23.19 -36.51
CA PHE A 29 8.77 22.84 -35.23
C PHE A 29 8.32 21.37 -35.19
N PHE A 30 7.70 20.85 -36.24
CA PHE A 30 7.27 19.46 -36.30
C PHE A 30 8.44 18.47 -36.31
N VAL A 31 9.55 18.81 -36.98
CA VAL A 31 10.77 17.99 -36.96
C VAL A 31 11.35 17.92 -35.55
N VAL A 32 11.48 19.06 -34.85
CA VAL A 32 11.99 19.11 -33.48
C VAL A 32 11.05 18.38 -32.50
N ALA A 33 9.73 18.59 -32.63
CA ALA A 33 8.73 17.90 -31.81
C ALA A 33 8.74 16.38 -32.05
N GLY A 34 8.90 15.94 -33.30
CA GLY A 34 9.01 14.53 -33.67
C GLY A 34 10.24 13.86 -33.04
N ILE A 35 11.41 14.52 -33.11
CA ILE A 35 12.65 14.04 -32.48
C ILE A 35 12.49 13.96 -30.95
N ALA A 36 11.90 14.99 -30.33
CA ALA A 36 11.67 15.03 -28.88
C ALA A 36 10.72 13.91 -28.42
N LEU A 37 9.64 13.63 -29.17
CA LEU A 37 8.71 12.54 -28.87
C LEU A 37 9.36 11.16 -29.01
N ILE A 38 10.20 10.94 -30.03
CA ILE A 38 10.93 9.68 -30.21
C ILE A 38 11.90 9.46 -29.05
N TRP A 39 12.64 10.50 -28.64
CA TRP A 39 13.58 10.42 -27.53
C TRP A 39 12.88 10.13 -26.20
N ALA A 40 11.78 10.86 -25.91
CA ALA A 40 10.97 10.63 -24.71
C ALA A 40 10.33 9.24 -24.69
N SER A 41 9.88 8.73 -25.84
CA SER A 41 9.32 7.37 -25.96
C SER A 41 10.39 6.30 -25.66
N ASN A 42 11.58 6.44 -26.22
CA ASN A 42 12.69 5.50 -26.01
C ASN A 42 13.17 5.49 -24.55
N GLU A 43 13.26 6.65 -23.90
CA GLU A 43 13.61 6.73 -22.49
C GLU A 43 12.56 6.06 -21.59
N ASN A 44 11.27 6.26 -21.87
CA ASN A 44 10.18 5.61 -21.15
C ASN A 44 10.18 4.10 -21.34
N GLN A 45 10.46 3.60 -22.55
CA GLN A 45 10.59 2.17 -22.83
C GLN A 45 11.77 1.55 -22.06
N LYS A 46 12.96 2.16 -22.09
CA LYS A 46 14.12 1.69 -21.33
C LYS A 46 13.86 1.66 -19.82
N LYS A 47 13.17 2.68 -19.28
CA LYS A 47 12.77 2.70 -17.86
C LYS A 47 11.80 1.57 -17.53
N GLN A 48 10.81 1.31 -18.38
CA GLN A 48 9.87 0.20 -18.18
C GLN A 48 10.54 -1.17 -18.28
N GLU A 49 11.44 -1.37 -19.25
CA GLU A 49 12.22 -2.61 -19.37
C GLU A 49 13.13 -2.84 -18.17
N GLY A 50 13.82 -1.79 -17.70
CA GLY A 50 14.64 -1.84 -16.49
C GLY A 50 13.83 -2.19 -15.25
N LEU A 51 12.63 -1.62 -15.08
CA LEU A 51 11.70 -1.97 -13.98
C LEU A 51 11.22 -3.42 -14.08
N LYS A 52 10.89 -3.91 -15.28
CA LYS A 52 10.48 -5.31 -15.50
C LYS A 52 11.62 -6.27 -15.13
N GLN A 53 12.83 -6.02 -15.63
CA GLN A 53 14.01 -6.83 -15.30
C GLN A 53 14.36 -6.77 -13.82
N LEU A 54 14.23 -5.60 -13.18
CA LEU A 54 14.44 -5.46 -11.74
C LEU A 54 13.41 -6.29 -10.96
N ASN A 55 12.13 -6.19 -11.32
CA ASN A 55 11.06 -6.95 -10.69
C ASN A 55 11.23 -8.45 -10.88
N GLU A 56 11.65 -8.90 -12.06
CA GLU A 56 11.94 -10.30 -12.35
C GLU A 56 13.15 -10.80 -11.54
N LYS A 57 14.26 -10.05 -11.51
CA LYS A 57 15.42 -10.36 -10.67
C LYS A 57 15.06 -10.42 -9.19
N VAL A 58 14.24 -9.49 -8.70
CA VAL A 58 13.74 -9.49 -7.32
C VAL A 58 12.83 -10.69 -7.06
N ALA A 59 11.96 -11.07 -8.01
CA ALA A 59 11.11 -12.24 -7.89
C ALA A 59 11.92 -13.54 -7.86
N ILE A 60 12.93 -13.68 -8.72
CA ILE A 60 13.85 -14.83 -8.74
C ILE A 60 14.63 -14.91 -7.42
N LYS A 61 15.20 -13.79 -6.95
CA LYS A 61 15.90 -13.74 -5.65
C LYS A 61 14.98 -14.15 -4.50
N ARG A 62 13.75 -13.61 -4.44
CA ARG A 62 12.77 -13.98 -3.42
C ARG A 62 12.40 -15.47 -3.48
N LYS A 63 12.29 -16.05 -4.67
CA LYS A 63 12.04 -17.49 -4.83
C LYS A 63 13.21 -18.31 -4.30
N ALA A 64 14.44 -17.99 -4.71
CA ALA A 64 15.64 -18.67 -4.24
C ALA A 64 15.82 -18.54 -2.71
N GLU A 65 15.53 -17.37 -2.14
CA GLU A 65 15.54 -17.15 -0.69
C GLU A 65 14.50 -18.02 0.04
N LYS A 66 13.28 -18.16 -0.51
CA LYS A 66 12.26 -19.06 0.04
C LYS A 66 12.71 -20.52 -0.05
N GLU A 67 13.22 -20.96 -1.20
CA GLU A 67 13.73 -22.32 -1.40
C GLU A 67 14.86 -22.68 -0.45
N ALA A 68 15.76 -21.74 -0.16
CA ALA A 68 16.82 -21.93 0.82
C ALA A 68 16.29 -22.00 2.28
N LYS A 69 15.22 -21.26 2.61
CA LYS A 69 14.62 -21.25 3.96
C LYS A 69 13.73 -22.48 4.22
N ILE A 70 13.11 -23.06 3.19
CA ILE A 70 12.22 -24.22 3.30
C ILE A 70 12.82 -25.39 4.08
N PRO A 71 14.02 -25.93 3.75
CA PRO A 71 14.55 -27.10 4.45
C PRO A 71 14.85 -26.79 5.93
N VAL A 72 15.39 -25.61 6.23
CA VAL A 72 15.71 -25.19 7.60
C VAL A 72 14.44 -25.00 8.42
N TYR A 73 13.42 -24.39 7.83
CA TYR A 73 12.11 -24.20 8.43
C TYR A 73 11.43 -25.54 8.71
N ASN A 74 11.37 -26.43 7.71
CA ASN A 74 10.74 -27.73 7.84
C ASN A 74 11.46 -28.61 8.88
N ALA A 75 12.79 -28.60 8.90
CA ALA A 75 13.57 -29.33 9.90
C ALA A 75 13.24 -28.87 11.32
N SER A 76 13.31 -27.55 11.56
CA SER A 76 12.99 -26.97 12.88
C SER A 76 11.53 -27.20 13.28
N ARG A 77 10.59 -27.11 12.35
CA ARG A 77 9.16 -27.35 12.61
C ARG A 77 8.87 -28.81 12.92
N ASN A 78 9.50 -29.73 12.18
CA ASN A 78 9.39 -31.16 12.42
C ASN A 78 10.01 -31.58 13.75
N ASP A 79 11.09 -30.92 14.18
CA ASP A 79 11.66 -31.15 15.51
C ASP A 79 10.64 -30.82 16.63
N LEU A 80 9.95 -29.67 16.52
CA LEU A 80 8.89 -29.30 17.44
C LEU A 80 7.73 -30.30 17.44
N ILE A 81 7.28 -30.74 16.26
CA ILE A 81 6.20 -31.73 16.13
C ILE A 81 6.64 -33.09 16.68
N SER A 82 7.88 -33.50 16.44
CA SER A 82 8.42 -34.76 16.98
C SER A 82 8.53 -34.71 18.51
N LYS A 83 8.84 -33.54 19.08
CA LYS A 83 9.04 -33.35 20.52
C LYS A 83 7.72 -33.21 21.29
N TYR A 84 6.72 -32.54 20.69
CA TYR A 84 5.50 -32.13 21.40
C TYR A 84 4.21 -32.68 20.79
N GLY A 85 4.29 -33.35 19.64
CA GLY A 85 3.14 -33.85 18.88
C GLY A 85 2.53 -32.78 17.98
N GLU A 86 1.36 -33.09 17.44
CA GLU A 86 0.61 -32.17 16.58
C GLU A 86 0.15 -30.91 17.34
N PRO A 87 0.33 -29.71 16.77
CA PRO A 87 -0.08 -28.46 17.40
C PRO A 87 -1.60 -28.28 17.35
N ASP A 88 -2.18 -27.80 18.45
CA ASP A 88 -3.62 -27.49 18.54
C ASP A 88 -3.98 -26.21 17.79
N LYS A 89 -3.07 -25.23 17.79
CA LYS A 89 -3.25 -23.94 17.10
C LYS A 89 -1.91 -23.37 16.67
N THR A 90 -1.89 -22.77 15.48
CA THR A 90 -0.71 -22.06 14.93
C THR A 90 -1.13 -20.71 14.37
N PHE A 91 -0.37 -19.67 14.70
CA PHE A 91 -0.45 -18.34 14.09
C PHE A 91 0.83 -18.05 13.33
N ILE A 92 0.70 -17.72 12.04
CA ILE A 92 1.83 -17.43 11.16
C ILE A 92 1.78 -15.94 10.81
N PHE A 93 2.81 -15.19 11.24
CA PHE A 93 2.94 -13.77 10.90
C PHE A 93 3.88 -13.53 9.72
N GLU A 94 4.87 -14.41 9.53
CA GLU A 94 5.75 -14.40 8.36
C GLU A 94 5.96 -15.83 7.87
N GLU A 95 5.81 -16.05 6.56
CA GLU A 95 6.00 -17.36 5.94
C GLU A 95 7.43 -17.87 6.15
N LEU A 96 7.56 -19.17 6.47
CA LEU A 96 8.85 -19.86 6.59
C LEU A 96 9.76 -19.28 7.69
N ASN A 97 9.17 -18.68 8.73
CA ASN A 97 9.92 -18.08 9.82
C ASN A 97 9.31 -18.42 11.19
N LEU A 98 9.83 -19.47 11.83
CA LEU A 98 9.41 -19.88 13.18
C LEU A 98 9.59 -18.77 14.24
N GLN A 99 10.50 -17.81 14.03
CA GLN A 99 10.67 -16.68 14.95
C GLN A 99 9.49 -15.69 14.87
N LYS A 100 8.62 -15.84 13.87
CA LYS A 100 7.42 -15.04 13.63
C LYS A 100 6.16 -15.92 13.65
N GLU A 101 6.19 -16.99 14.44
CA GLU A 101 5.05 -17.88 14.65
C GLU A 101 4.72 -18.03 16.13
N ILE A 102 3.44 -18.31 16.40
CA ILE A 102 2.98 -18.82 17.70
C ILE A 102 2.43 -20.22 17.47
N ILE A 103 2.99 -21.22 18.14
CA ILE A 103 2.53 -22.61 18.02
C ILE A 103 2.19 -23.11 19.41
N ILE A 104 1.00 -23.69 19.55
CA ILE A 104 0.45 -24.11 20.83
C ILE A 104 0.29 -25.62 20.86
N PHE A 105 0.92 -26.24 21.85
CA PHE A 105 0.84 -27.67 22.14
C PHE A 105 0.15 -27.86 23.50
N GLY A 106 -1.17 -27.81 23.47
CA GLY A 106 -2.04 -27.91 24.64
C GLY A 106 -1.94 -29.24 25.37
N LYS A 107 -1.69 -30.35 24.67
CA LYS A 107 -1.54 -31.68 25.31
C LYS A 107 -0.36 -31.74 26.29
N VAL A 108 0.73 -31.03 25.98
CA VAL A 108 1.97 -31.03 26.78
C VAL A 108 2.19 -29.70 27.52
N ASN A 109 1.21 -28.78 27.48
CA ASN A 109 1.29 -27.44 28.08
C ASN A 109 2.54 -26.64 27.64
N ARG A 110 2.92 -26.73 26.37
CA ARG A 110 4.04 -26.00 25.77
C ARG A 110 3.57 -25.01 24.71
N ILE A 111 4.28 -23.90 24.60
CA ILE A 111 4.04 -22.88 23.60
C ILE A 111 5.37 -22.46 22.96
N TRP A 112 5.40 -22.45 21.65
CA TRP A 112 6.42 -21.77 20.87
C TRP A 112 5.95 -20.35 20.63
N LEU A 113 6.64 -19.35 21.17
CA LEU A 113 6.27 -17.95 21.09
C LEU A 113 7.39 -17.15 20.43
N LEU A 114 7.22 -16.82 19.14
CA LEU A 114 8.15 -15.98 18.37
C LEU A 114 9.62 -16.41 18.51
N GLY A 115 9.89 -17.72 18.37
CA GLY A 115 11.25 -18.26 18.47
C GLY A 115 11.64 -18.78 19.86
N LYS A 116 10.75 -18.67 20.86
CA LYS A 116 11.00 -19.10 22.23
C LYS A 116 10.14 -20.31 22.58
N ASP A 117 10.77 -21.40 22.98
CA ASP A 117 10.09 -22.59 23.50
C ASP A 117 9.86 -22.44 25.02
N LEU A 118 8.62 -22.21 25.43
CA LEU A 118 8.24 -21.87 26.80
C LEU A 118 7.15 -22.82 27.33
N PRO A 119 7.13 -23.14 28.63
CA PRO A 119 5.96 -23.72 29.25
C PRO A 119 4.84 -22.68 29.31
N MET A 120 3.59 -23.13 29.13
CA MET A 120 2.42 -22.25 29.21
C MET A 120 2.29 -21.55 30.56
N SER A 121 2.81 -22.15 31.63
CA SER A 121 2.84 -21.57 32.98
C SER A 121 3.67 -20.28 33.06
N ASP A 122 4.62 -20.07 32.15
CA ASP A 122 5.45 -18.86 32.13
C ASP A 122 4.72 -17.68 31.49
N ILE A 123 3.55 -17.87 30.89
CA ILE A 123 2.70 -16.75 30.47
C ILE A 123 2.03 -16.15 31.70
N LEU A 124 2.32 -14.88 31.97
CA LEU A 124 1.81 -14.16 33.14
C LEU A 124 0.54 -13.38 32.81
N SER A 125 0.55 -12.64 31.69
CA SER A 125 -0.60 -11.88 31.22
C SER A 125 -0.51 -11.59 29.73
N CYS A 126 -1.65 -11.30 29.11
CA CYS A 126 -1.74 -10.87 27.73
C CYS A 126 -2.67 -9.66 27.64
N THR A 127 -2.20 -8.60 26.98
CA THR A 127 -2.97 -7.39 26.70
C THR A 127 -2.73 -6.97 25.24
N PHE A 128 -3.45 -5.96 24.77
CA PHE A 128 -3.19 -5.34 23.48
C PHE A 128 -3.25 -3.83 23.60
N ASN A 129 -2.54 -3.14 22.71
CA ASN A 129 -2.60 -1.71 22.54
C ASN A 129 -3.13 -1.40 21.13
N ASP A 130 -3.92 -0.34 21.00
CA ASP A 130 -4.43 0.17 19.73
C ASP A 130 -3.98 1.63 19.56
N ASN A 131 -2.93 1.84 18.77
CA ASN A 131 -2.38 3.16 18.48
C ASN A 131 -3.16 3.85 17.35
N GLN A 132 -4.44 4.13 17.61
CA GLN A 132 -5.34 4.72 16.61
C GLN A 132 -4.85 6.09 16.14
N ARG A 133 -4.90 6.32 14.82
CA ARG A 133 -4.70 7.64 14.21
C ARG A 133 -5.93 8.06 13.41
N ILE A 134 -6.36 9.30 13.62
CA ILE A 134 -7.48 9.90 12.89
C ILE A 134 -6.92 10.65 11.69
N VAL A 135 -7.25 10.18 10.48
CA VAL A 135 -6.96 10.89 9.24
C VAL A 135 -8.21 11.68 8.87
N LYS A 136 -8.13 13.01 8.99
CA LYS A 136 -9.24 13.90 8.66
C LYS A 136 -9.59 13.78 7.18
N GLY A 137 -10.88 13.63 6.88
CA GLY A 137 -11.36 13.49 5.52
C GLY A 137 -11.11 14.77 4.69
N ASN A 138 -10.82 14.60 3.40
CA ASN A 138 -10.65 15.74 2.50
C ASN A 138 -12.00 16.41 2.25
N VAL A 139 -12.05 17.74 2.38
CA VAL A 139 -13.23 18.52 2.01
C VAL A 139 -13.12 18.83 0.52
N SER A 140 -14.00 18.24 -0.28
CA SER A 140 -14.10 18.52 -1.71
C SER A 140 -15.34 19.37 -1.99
N TYR A 141 -15.15 20.48 -2.70
CA TYR A 141 -16.22 21.38 -3.11
C TYR A 141 -16.61 21.08 -4.56
N GLU A 142 -17.65 20.25 -4.75
CA GLU A 142 -18.23 20.06 -6.08
C GLU A 142 -19.17 21.23 -6.40
N THR A 143 -18.70 22.17 -7.23
CA THR A 143 -19.56 23.24 -7.75
C THR A 143 -20.19 22.77 -9.07
N LYS A 144 -21.48 22.38 -9.05
CA LYS A 144 -22.25 22.15 -10.28
C LYS A 144 -22.93 23.45 -10.69
N THR A 145 -22.47 24.07 -11.78
CA THR A 145 -23.19 25.17 -12.43
C THR A 145 -24.12 24.62 -13.51
N SER A 146 -25.43 24.77 -13.33
CA SER A 146 -26.42 24.58 -14.39
C SER A 146 -26.35 25.77 -15.34
N THR A 147 -25.65 25.61 -16.47
CA THR A 147 -25.79 26.51 -17.61
C THR A 147 -25.54 25.69 -18.87
N GLY A 148 -26.52 25.71 -19.77
CA GLY A 148 -26.47 24.99 -21.04
C GLY A 148 -25.19 25.28 -21.81
N ASN A 149 -24.61 24.22 -22.35
CA ASN A 149 -23.58 24.22 -23.38
C ASN A 149 -22.23 24.90 -23.01
N MET A 150 -21.48 24.31 -22.08
CA MET A 150 -20.06 24.65 -21.86
C MET A 150 -19.19 23.40 -21.71
N ALA A 151 -18.96 22.70 -22.84
CA ALA A 151 -17.98 21.61 -22.96
C ALA A 151 -16.51 22.08 -22.93
N LYS A 152 -16.19 23.23 -22.32
CA LYS A 152 -14.82 23.75 -22.30
C LYS A 152 -14.47 24.39 -20.96
N ARG A 153 -13.60 23.67 -20.23
CA ARG A 153 -12.48 24.21 -19.45
C ARG A 153 -12.82 24.91 -18.14
N ALA A 154 -12.74 24.16 -17.05
CA ALA A 154 -12.08 24.60 -15.80
C ALA A 154 -11.98 23.41 -14.83
N ILE A 155 -11.17 22.41 -15.17
CA ILE A 155 -10.46 21.65 -14.13
C ILE A 155 -9.33 22.59 -13.70
N ILE A 156 -9.68 23.59 -12.89
CA ILE A 156 -8.69 24.41 -12.18
C ILE A 156 -8.21 23.51 -11.04
N GLY A 157 -7.10 22.82 -11.31
CA GLY A 157 -6.29 22.24 -10.27
C GLY A 157 -5.67 23.34 -9.41
N GLY A 158 -5.40 22.99 -8.16
CA GLY A 158 -4.40 23.66 -7.34
C GLY A 158 -4.82 25.01 -6.78
N VAL A 159 -5.13 25.02 -5.48
CA VAL A 159 -4.72 26.06 -4.53
C VAL A 159 -4.95 27.51 -5.00
N LEU A 160 -6.09 28.07 -4.61
CA LEU A 160 -6.15 29.48 -4.23
C LEU A 160 -6.29 29.53 -2.71
N THR A 161 -5.13 29.40 -2.07
CA THR A 161 -4.65 30.30 -1.01
C THR A 161 -5.69 30.82 -0.01
N GLY A 162 -5.61 30.30 1.22
CA GLY A 162 -5.55 31.11 2.44
C GLY A 162 -6.78 31.94 2.84
N GLY A 163 -7.40 31.56 3.95
CA GLY A 163 -8.21 32.46 4.77
C GLY A 163 -9.65 32.69 4.30
N VAL A 164 -10.55 32.69 5.28
CA VAL A 164 -11.93 33.17 5.15
C VAL A 164 -11.90 34.60 4.58
N GLY A 165 -12.31 34.85 3.34
CA GLY A 165 -12.47 36.25 2.90
C GLY A 165 -12.50 36.65 1.42
N ALA A 166 -12.54 35.76 0.43
CA ALA A 166 -12.68 36.18 -0.98
C ALA A 166 -14.13 36.08 -1.47
N VAL A 167 -15.00 36.99 -0.99
CA VAL A 167 -16.29 37.26 -1.63
C VAL A 167 -16.09 38.46 -2.56
N VAL A 168 -15.95 38.21 -3.86
CA VAL A 168 -16.05 39.28 -4.87
C VAL A 168 -17.11 38.88 -5.87
N GLY A 169 -18.16 39.71 -5.89
CA GLY A 169 -19.41 39.52 -6.61
C GLY A 169 -19.28 39.64 -8.12
N GLY A 170 -20.25 39.03 -8.80
CA GLY A 170 -20.42 39.11 -10.24
C GLY A 170 -21.37 38.03 -10.73
N ALA A 171 -22.63 38.42 -10.94
CA ALA A 171 -23.68 37.68 -11.64
C ALA A 171 -24.18 36.36 -11.02
N THR A 172 -25.41 36.47 -10.55
CA THR A 172 -26.47 35.46 -10.37
C THR A 172 -26.27 34.14 -11.12
N ALA A 173 -25.85 33.10 -10.40
CA ALA A 173 -26.20 31.72 -10.72
C ALA A 173 -26.50 31.03 -9.38
N ARG A 174 -27.65 30.38 -9.27
CA ARG A 174 -28.06 29.61 -8.08
C ARG A 174 -27.07 28.46 -7.92
N LYS A 175 -25.99 28.66 -7.16
CA LYS A 175 -24.95 27.68 -6.88
C LYS A 175 -25.38 26.83 -5.70
N GLU A 176 -25.95 25.66 -5.96
CA GLU A 176 -26.05 24.63 -4.92
C GLU A 176 -24.66 24.05 -4.70
N THR A 177 -24.02 24.48 -3.62
CA THR A 177 -22.71 23.97 -3.20
C THR A 177 -23.00 22.77 -2.30
N THR A 178 -22.83 21.55 -2.81
CA THR A 178 -22.89 20.36 -1.97
C THR A 178 -21.50 20.12 -1.38
N ILE A 179 -21.36 20.36 -0.09
CA ILE A 179 -20.14 20.06 0.66
C ILE A 179 -20.06 18.54 0.80
N LYS A 180 -19.14 17.89 0.06
CA LYS A 180 -18.78 16.49 0.31
C LYS A 180 -17.61 16.50 1.28
N GLN A 181 -17.93 16.46 2.57
CA GLN A 181 -16.95 16.16 3.61
C GLN A 181 -16.79 14.63 3.65
N GLU A 182 -15.63 14.12 3.24
CA GLU A 182 -15.31 12.73 3.52
C GLU A 182 -15.27 12.53 5.05
N ASN A 183 -15.81 11.42 5.54
CA ASN A 183 -15.74 11.10 6.96
C ASN A 183 -14.28 10.88 7.37
N ASP A 184 -13.97 11.29 8.60
CA ASP A 184 -12.67 11.00 9.22
C ASP A 184 -12.43 9.48 9.21
N LYS A 185 -11.26 9.08 8.70
CA LYS A 185 -10.84 7.68 8.68
C LYS A 185 -10.03 7.39 9.93
N ILE A 186 -10.57 6.56 10.82
CA ILE A 186 -9.84 6.01 11.96
C ILE A 186 -9.02 4.83 11.44
N ILE A 187 -7.69 4.93 11.56
CA ILE A 187 -6.77 3.85 11.22
C ILE A 187 -6.28 3.25 12.53
N HIS A 188 -6.63 1.99 12.77
CA HIS A 188 -6.17 1.20 13.91
C HIS A 188 -4.76 0.66 13.68
N ASP A 189 -3.98 0.55 14.76
CA ASP A 189 -2.65 -0.07 14.74
C ASP A 189 -2.44 -0.87 16.02
N TYR A 190 -2.81 -2.14 15.95
CA TYR A 190 -2.82 -3.07 17.05
C TYR A 190 -1.47 -3.70 17.29
N THR A 191 -1.08 -3.76 18.57
CA THR A 191 0.06 -4.55 19.05
C THR A 191 -0.38 -5.39 20.24
N VAL A 192 -0.23 -6.71 20.14
CA VAL A 192 -0.44 -7.62 21.28
C VAL A 192 0.82 -7.65 22.13
N ILE A 193 0.65 -7.59 23.45
CA ILE A 193 1.71 -7.56 24.45
C ILE A 193 1.51 -8.74 25.39
N ILE A 194 2.49 -9.64 25.43
CA ILE A 194 2.47 -10.83 26.29
C ILE A 194 3.58 -10.68 27.32
N ASN A 195 3.21 -10.71 28.59
CA ASN A 195 4.16 -10.73 29.68
C ASN A 195 4.51 -12.17 30.02
N ILE A 196 5.79 -12.47 30.04
CA ILE A 196 6.35 -13.79 30.36
C ILE A 196 7.21 -13.74 31.62
N ASN A 197 7.33 -14.89 32.28
CA ASN A 197 8.16 -15.09 33.46
C ASN A 197 9.64 -15.14 33.10
N SER A 198 10.20 -14.01 32.68
CA SER A 198 11.63 -13.86 32.36
C SER A 198 12.10 -12.51 32.87
N LEU A 199 13.17 -12.51 33.67
CA LEU A 199 13.75 -11.26 34.19
C LEU A 199 14.52 -10.49 33.12
N SER A 200 15.10 -11.19 32.14
CA SER A 200 15.88 -10.57 31.06
C SER A 200 14.98 -9.98 29.98
N GLU A 201 13.92 -10.72 29.60
CA GLU A 201 13.01 -10.33 28.52
C GLU A 201 11.55 -10.60 28.90
N PRO A 202 10.98 -9.82 29.83
CA PRO A 202 9.64 -10.07 30.35
C PRO A 202 8.50 -9.77 29.37
N ILE A 203 8.75 -8.99 28.30
CA ILE A 203 7.71 -8.48 27.41
C ILE A 203 7.94 -8.95 25.98
N VAL A 204 6.95 -9.64 25.41
CA VAL A 204 6.91 -10.03 24.00
C VAL A 204 5.85 -9.18 23.29
N LYS A 205 6.26 -8.49 22.21
CA LYS A 205 5.38 -7.61 21.42
C LYS A 205 5.13 -8.19 20.04
N ILE A 206 3.87 -8.20 19.63
CA ILE A 206 3.41 -8.76 18.35
C ILE A 206 2.64 -7.68 17.60
N PRO A 207 3.26 -7.02 16.60
CA PRO A 207 2.56 -6.03 15.79
C PRO A 207 1.58 -6.73 14.83
N LEU A 208 0.31 -6.33 14.86
CA LEU A 208 -0.77 -6.91 14.05
C LEU A 208 -1.39 -5.87 13.09
N GLY A 209 -0.99 -4.60 13.18
CA GLY A 209 -1.48 -3.55 12.30
C GLY A 209 -2.99 -3.38 12.45
N THR A 210 -3.74 -3.39 11.36
CA THR A 210 -5.20 -3.17 11.40
C THR A 210 -6.02 -4.42 11.73
N ASP A 211 -5.40 -5.57 11.99
CA ASP A 211 -6.09 -6.87 12.10
C ASP A 211 -6.64 -7.13 13.52
N GLY A 212 -7.76 -6.46 13.84
CA GLY A 212 -8.43 -6.61 15.14
C GLY A 212 -9.01 -8.00 15.40
N ALA A 213 -9.34 -8.76 14.35
CA ALA A 213 -9.84 -10.13 14.50
C ALA A 213 -8.75 -11.06 15.05
N LYS A 214 -7.53 -11.01 14.49
CA LYS A 214 -6.40 -11.78 15.02
C LYS A 214 -6.01 -11.35 16.43
N VAL A 215 -6.09 -10.06 16.75
CA VAL A 215 -5.84 -9.56 18.12
C VAL A 215 -6.75 -10.29 19.10
N ASN A 216 -8.07 -10.27 18.84
CA ASN A 216 -9.05 -10.89 19.73
C ASN A 216 -8.85 -12.40 19.84
N GLU A 217 -8.51 -13.07 18.74
CA GLU A 217 -8.24 -14.51 18.74
C GLU A 217 -7.02 -14.86 19.60
N ILE A 218 -5.91 -14.12 19.43
CA ILE A 218 -4.68 -14.33 20.20
C ILE A 218 -4.92 -14.03 21.68
N VAL A 219 -5.53 -12.88 22.00
CA VAL A 219 -5.84 -12.50 23.38
C VAL A 219 -6.77 -13.50 24.04
N GLY A 220 -7.83 -13.93 23.34
CA GLY A 220 -8.76 -14.95 23.83
C GLY A 220 -8.05 -16.27 24.13
N LEU A 221 -7.19 -16.72 23.24
CA LEU A 221 -6.42 -17.96 23.43
C LEU A 221 -5.42 -17.86 24.60
N MET A 222 -4.70 -16.74 24.71
CA MET A 222 -3.80 -16.50 25.83
C MET A 222 -4.55 -16.47 27.17
N ASN A 223 -5.74 -15.88 27.20
CA ASN A 223 -6.59 -15.88 28.39
C ASN A 223 -7.04 -17.29 28.80
N VAL A 224 -7.34 -18.17 27.84
CA VAL A 224 -7.63 -19.59 28.13
C VAL A 224 -6.40 -20.26 28.75
N ILE A 225 -5.21 -20.03 28.20
CA ILE A 225 -3.96 -20.60 28.72
C ILE A 225 -3.71 -20.13 30.16
N ILE A 226 -3.81 -18.82 30.41
CA ILE A 226 -3.62 -18.23 31.74
C ILE A 226 -4.66 -18.76 32.74
N SER A 227 -5.91 -18.94 32.30
CA SER A 227 -6.98 -19.43 33.16
C SER A 227 -6.81 -20.90 33.55
N ARG A 228 -6.22 -21.73 32.67
CA ARG A 228 -5.90 -23.14 32.96
C ARG A 228 -4.77 -23.32 33.97
N LYS A 229 -3.99 -22.27 34.26
CA LYS A 229 -2.93 -22.28 35.28
C LYS A 229 -3.48 -22.19 36.70
N LYS A 230 -4.69 -21.65 36.87
CA LYS A 230 -5.36 -21.54 38.17
C LYS A 230 -5.99 -22.87 38.57
#